data_AF-A0A1G7HC30-F1
#
_entry.id   AF-A0A1G7HC30-F1
#
_cell.length_a   1.000
_cell.length_b   1.000
_cell.length_c   1.000
_cell.angle_alpha   90.00
_cell.angle_beta   90.00
_cell.angle_gamma   90.00
#
_symmetry.space_group_name_H-M   'P 1'
#
loop_
_entity.id
_entity.type
_entity.pdbx_description
1 polymer ?
#
loop_
_entity_poly.entity_id
_entity_poly.type
_entity_poly.pdbx_seq_one_letter_code
_entity_poly.pdbx_strand_id
1 'polypeptide(L)'
;MSYRTEIKMIEQTVSSIEDTEQFILHGSDEHLDLILDVQKGFSNIAELTRGIVDDIEKNFNSYTSEKAKDIVDKAFLIFSGSEKINTSIINAGLQNEVRTQLEMFNNEVNDLREITNDLSRYKVNRNEDYNSLFND
;
A
#
# COMPACT_ATOMS: atom_id res chain seq x y z
N MET A 1 18.00 3.65 -2.57
CA MET A 1 17.22 2.64 -3.30
C MET A 1 16.04 3.32 -3.99
N SER A 2 15.58 2.79 -5.12
CA SER A 2 14.48 3.38 -5.91
C SER A 2 13.26 2.47 -5.83
N TYR A 3 12.21 2.89 -5.11
CA TYR A 3 10.94 2.16 -4.93
C TYR A 3 10.14 1.90 -6.23
N ARG A 4 10.69 2.30 -7.38
CA ARG A 4 10.03 2.13 -8.68
C ARG A 4 9.71 0.68 -8.99
N THR A 5 10.52 -0.26 -8.51
CA THR A 5 10.32 -1.68 -8.82
C THR A 5 9.18 -2.25 -7.99
N GLU A 6 9.17 -1.96 -6.70
CA GLU A 6 8.16 -2.40 -5.74
C GLU A 6 6.80 -1.79 -6.07
N ILE A 7 6.74 -0.48 -6.35
CA ILE A 7 5.51 0.20 -6.77
C ILE A 7 4.96 -0.40 -8.06
N LYS A 8 5.83 -0.68 -9.04
CA LYS A 8 5.40 -1.28 -10.30
C LYS A 8 4.88 -2.71 -10.12
N MET A 9 5.46 -3.50 -9.19
CA MET A 9 4.97 -4.83 -8.85
C MET A 9 3.60 -4.76 -8.14
N ILE A 10 3.38 -3.76 -7.30
CA ILE A 10 2.07 -3.50 -6.68
C ILE A 10 1.05 -3.15 -7.76
N GLU A 11 1.35 -2.21 -8.67
CA GLU A 11 0.47 -1.84 -9.78
C GLU A 11 0.09 -3.02 -10.69
N GLN A 12 1.06 -3.90 -11.00
CA GLN A 12 0.81 -5.11 -11.78
C GLN A 12 -0.09 -6.11 -11.06
N THR A 13 0.10 -6.25 -9.74
CA THR A 13 -0.71 -7.16 -8.93
C THR A 13 -2.14 -6.62 -8.78
N VAL A 14 -2.31 -5.30 -8.57
CA VAL A 14 -3.60 -4.62 -8.56
C VAL A 14 -4.34 -4.88 -9.89
N SER A 15 -3.67 -4.65 -11.02
CA SER A 15 -4.29 -4.84 -12.34
C SER A 15 -4.69 -6.30 -12.59
N SER A 16 -3.87 -7.26 -12.16
CA SER A 16 -4.18 -8.68 -12.28
C SER A 16 -5.40 -9.09 -11.44
N ILE A 17 -5.59 -8.49 -10.27
CA ILE A 17 -6.78 -8.72 -9.43
C ILE A 17 -8.01 -8.05 -10.04
N GLU A 18 -7.85 -6.85 -10.63
CA GLU A 18 -8.93 -6.12 -11.33
C GLU A 18 -9.43 -6.88 -12.58
N ASP A 19 -8.53 -7.48 -13.37
CA ASP A 19 -8.87 -8.24 -14.59
C ASP A 19 -9.62 -9.56 -14.31
N THR A 20 -9.89 -9.86 -13.05
CA THR A 20 -10.55 -11.08 -12.60
C THR A 20 -12.09 -11.02 -12.74
N GLU A 21 -12.59 -10.49 -13.87
CA GLU A 21 -14.03 -10.45 -14.23
C GLU A 21 -14.44 -11.70 -15.05
N GLN A 22 -14.37 -12.90 -14.46
CA GLN A 22 -14.88 -14.12 -15.08
C GLN A 22 -16.12 -14.66 -14.35
N PHE A 23 -17.11 -15.13 -15.10
CA PHE A 23 -18.33 -15.75 -14.56
C PHE A 23 -17.96 -17.13 -14.01
N ILE A 24 -17.40 -17.15 -12.80
CA ILE A 24 -16.94 -18.36 -12.15
C ILE A 24 -18.06 -18.91 -11.29
N LEU A 25 -18.39 -20.20 -11.50
CA LEU A 25 -19.35 -20.90 -10.68
C LEU A 25 -18.78 -21.06 -9.27
N HIS A 26 -19.45 -20.48 -8.28
CA HIS A 26 -19.07 -20.61 -6.87
C HIS A 26 -18.94 -22.10 -6.49
N GLY A 27 -17.79 -22.48 -5.93
CA GLY A 27 -17.47 -23.86 -5.56
C GLY A 27 -16.88 -24.74 -6.67
N SER A 28 -16.58 -24.18 -7.85
CA SER A 28 -15.76 -24.86 -8.87
C SER A 28 -14.27 -24.83 -8.52
N ASP A 29 -13.48 -25.68 -9.17
CA ASP A 29 -12.01 -25.66 -9.02
C ASP A 29 -11.45 -24.32 -9.51
N GLU A 30 -12.01 -23.77 -10.60
CA GLU A 30 -11.65 -22.44 -11.09
C GLU A 30 -11.97 -21.32 -10.09
N HIS A 31 -12.98 -21.51 -9.24
CA HIS A 31 -13.28 -20.59 -8.13
C HIS A 31 -12.25 -20.66 -7.01
N LEU A 32 -11.81 -21.86 -6.68
CA LEU A 32 -10.78 -22.05 -5.67
C LEU A 32 -9.44 -21.48 -6.13
N ASP A 33 -9.06 -21.72 -7.39
CA ASP A 33 -7.83 -21.18 -7.98
C ASP A 33 -7.84 -19.65 -7.96
N LEU A 34 -8.98 -19.03 -8.28
CA LEU A 34 -9.17 -17.60 -8.19
C LEU A 34 -8.90 -17.04 -6.79
N ILE A 35 -9.50 -17.68 -5.78
CA ILE A 35 -9.36 -17.27 -4.38
C ILE A 35 -7.89 -17.38 -3.96
N LEU A 36 -7.21 -18.45 -4.34
CA LEU A 36 -5.81 -18.67 -4.03
C LEU A 36 -4.91 -17.62 -4.70
N ASP A 37 -5.17 -17.27 -5.95
CA ASP A 37 -4.42 -16.23 -6.67
C ASP A 37 -4.62 -14.85 -6.04
N VAL A 38 -5.85 -14.51 -5.67
CA VAL A 38 -6.17 -13.26 -4.96
C VAL A 38 -5.50 -13.22 -3.58
N GLN A 39 -5.58 -14.30 -2.80
CA GLN A 39 -4.90 -14.41 -1.50
C GLN A 39 -3.39 -14.23 -1.64
N LYS A 40 -2.78 -14.85 -2.65
CA LYS A 40 -1.35 -14.71 -2.93
C LYS A 40 -1.00 -13.28 -3.35
N GLY A 41 -1.85 -12.64 -4.16
CA GLY A 41 -1.71 -11.24 -4.53
C GLY A 41 -1.70 -10.32 -3.30
N PHE A 42 -2.64 -10.53 -2.37
CA PHE A 42 -2.68 -9.78 -1.10
C PHE A 42 -1.42 -9.97 -0.25
N SER A 43 -0.99 -11.21 -0.04
CA SER A 43 0.21 -11.49 0.74
C SER A 43 1.44 -10.82 0.13
N ASN A 44 1.59 -10.86 -1.20
CA ASN A 44 2.71 -10.22 -1.89
C ASN A 44 2.68 -8.70 -1.73
N ILE A 45 1.51 -8.06 -1.89
CA ILE A 45 1.40 -6.60 -1.70
C ILE A 45 1.66 -6.23 -0.24
N ALA A 46 1.17 -7.01 0.73
CA ALA A 46 1.42 -6.79 2.14
C ALA A 46 2.93 -6.82 2.45
N GLU A 47 3.66 -7.84 1.98
CA GLU A 47 5.11 -7.95 2.17
C GLU A 47 5.88 -6.78 1.53
N LEU A 48 5.51 -6.38 0.31
CA LEU A 48 6.13 -5.23 -0.37
C LEU A 48 5.85 -3.92 0.38
N THR A 49 4.63 -3.74 0.86
CA THR A 49 4.22 -2.56 1.64
C THR A 49 4.98 -2.49 2.96
N ARG A 50 5.08 -3.61 3.68
CA ARG A 50 5.88 -3.73 4.89
C ARG A 50 7.34 -3.36 4.65
N GLY A 51 7.93 -3.85 3.55
CA GLY A 51 9.31 -3.51 3.17
C GLY A 51 9.52 -2.01 2.94
N ILE A 52 8.52 -1.31 2.39
CA ILE A 52 8.55 0.14 2.25
C ILE A 52 8.48 0.81 3.63
N VAL A 53 7.57 0.38 4.50
CA VAL A 53 7.43 0.91 5.88
C VAL A 53 8.75 0.76 6.63
N ASP A 54 9.32 -0.44 6.66
CA ASP A 54 10.59 -0.74 7.35
C ASP A 54 11.75 0.13 6.85
N ASP A 55 11.86 0.35 5.53
CA ASP A 55 12.90 1.21 4.97
C ASP A 55 12.69 2.68 5.36
N ILE A 56 11.43 3.14 5.37
CA ILE A 56 11.10 4.50 5.79
C ILE A 56 11.45 4.69 7.27
N GLU A 57 11.02 3.80 8.14
CA GLU A 57 11.28 3.87 9.58
C GLU A 57 12.78 3.90 9.86
N LYS A 58 13.54 2.99 9.21
CA LYS A 58 15.00 2.88 9.38
C LYS A 58 15.74 4.13 8.94
N ASN A 59 15.28 4.79 7.87
CA ASN A 59 15.97 5.91 7.24
C ASN A 59 15.26 7.25 7.50
N PHE A 60 14.25 7.29 8.35
CA PHE A 60 13.39 8.46 8.56
C PHE A 60 14.21 9.73 8.82
N ASN A 61 15.20 9.63 9.71
CA ASN A 61 16.05 10.75 10.09
C ASN A 61 17.00 11.20 8.97
N SER A 62 17.44 10.29 8.09
CA SER A 62 18.41 10.59 7.02
C SER A 62 17.76 11.15 5.76
N TYR A 63 16.44 11.03 5.58
CA TYR A 63 15.77 11.59 4.42
C TYR A 63 15.78 13.12 4.40
N THR A 64 16.10 13.65 3.21
CA THR A 64 15.93 15.05 2.83
C THR A 64 14.45 15.35 2.60
N SER A 65 14.08 16.64 2.63
CA SER A 65 12.70 17.07 2.34
C SER A 65 12.24 16.65 0.94
N GLU A 66 13.12 16.78 -0.07
CA GLU A 66 12.85 16.34 -1.45
C GLU A 66 12.59 14.83 -1.51
N LYS A 67 13.42 14.02 -0.83
CA LYS A 67 13.24 12.57 -0.81
C LYS A 67 11.97 12.16 -0.08
N ALA A 68 11.65 12.82 1.03
CA ALA A 68 10.41 12.58 1.76
C ALA A 68 9.19 12.94 0.90
N LYS A 69 9.22 14.05 0.16
CA LYS A 69 8.15 14.43 -0.77
C LYS A 69 7.95 13.39 -1.88
N ASP A 70 9.03 12.93 -2.50
CA ASP A 70 8.97 11.85 -3.51
C ASP A 70 8.34 10.56 -2.97
N ILE A 71 8.62 10.22 -1.69
CA ILE A 71 8.01 9.06 -1.03
C ILE A 71 6.52 9.29 -0.81
N VAL A 72 6.14 10.46 -0.27
CA VAL A 72 4.73 10.81 -0.01
C VAL A 72 3.88 10.78 -1.28
N ASP A 73 4.38 11.39 -2.36
CA ASP A 73 3.67 11.43 -3.65
C ASP A 73 3.44 10.02 -4.22
N LYS A 74 4.41 9.12 -4.03
CA LYS A 74 4.33 7.72 -4.49
C LYS A 74 3.43 6.84 -3.62
N ALA A 75 3.43 7.04 -2.31
CA ALA A 75 2.58 6.30 -1.38
C ALA A 75 1.09 6.51 -1.69
N PHE A 76 0.72 7.68 -2.22
CA PHE A 76 -0.66 7.96 -2.62
C PHE A 76 -1.20 6.99 -3.68
N LEU A 77 -0.35 6.51 -4.60
CA LEU A 77 -0.74 5.51 -5.60
C LEU A 77 -1.10 4.17 -4.95
N ILE A 78 -0.38 3.79 -3.89
CA ILE A 78 -0.65 2.57 -3.12
C ILE A 78 -1.99 2.69 -2.40
N PHE A 79 -2.29 3.85 -1.81
CA PHE A 79 -3.59 4.08 -1.15
C PHE A 79 -4.75 3.98 -2.15
N SER A 80 -4.64 4.63 -3.32
CA SER A 80 -5.68 4.53 -4.34
C SER A 80 -5.86 3.10 -4.86
N GLY A 81 -4.75 2.37 -5.09
CA GLY A 81 -4.81 0.96 -5.47
C GLY A 81 -5.48 0.09 -4.41
N SER A 82 -5.20 0.33 -3.12
CA SER A 82 -5.79 -0.42 -2.02
C SER A 82 -7.31 -0.26 -1.92
N GLU A 83 -7.84 0.95 -2.16
CA GLU A 83 -9.27 1.21 -2.15
C GLU A 83 -9.98 0.50 -3.31
N LYS A 84 -9.35 0.47 -4.49
CA LYS A 84 -9.87 -0.24 -5.66
C LYS A 84 -9.91 -1.75 -5.46
N ILE A 85 -8.84 -2.33 -4.91
CA ILE A 85 -8.81 -3.77 -4.62
C ILE A 85 -9.89 -4.11 -3.60
N ASN A 86 -9.98 -3.35 -2.49
CA ASN A 86 -11.02 -3.55 -1.50
C ASN A 86 -12.41 -3.53 -2.16
N THR A 87 -12.71 -2.52 -2.96
CA THR A 87 -13.99 -2.42 -3.69
C THR A 87 -14.24 -3.64 -4.60
N SER A 88 -13.22 -4.11 -5.31
CA SER A 88 -13.32 -5.27 -6.21
C SER A 88 -13.63 -6.56 -5.45
N ILE A 89 -13.01 -6.78 -4.29
CA ILE A 89 -13.33 -7.94 -3.42
C ILE A 89 -14.76 -7.89 -2.89
N ILE A 90 -15.24 -6.70 -2.49
CA ILE A 90 -16.62 -6.51 -2.04
C ILE A 90 -17.58 -6.86 -3.17
N ASN A 91 -17.35 -6.34 -4.37
CA ASN A 91 -18.19 -6.56 -5.53
C ASN A 91 -18.18 -8.03 -5.99
N ALA A 92 -17.03 -8.70 -5.88
CA ALA A 92 -16.89 -10.12 -6.17
C ALA A 92 -17.48 -11.04 -5.08
N GLY A 93 -17.86 -10.49 -3.91
CA GLY A 93 -18.39 -11.27 -2.79
C GLY A 93 -17.37 -12.19 -2.12
N LEU A 94 -16.06 -11.92 -2.30
CA LEU A 94 -14.97 -12.79 -1.83
C LEU A 94 -14.45 -12.43 -0.42
N GLN A 95 -15.11 -11.50 0.27
CA GLN A 95 -14.63 -10.89 1.51
C GLN A 95 -14.34 -11.93 2.61
N ASN A 96 -15.13 -13.00 2.68
CA ASN A 96 -14.98 -14.03 3.71
C ASN A 96 -13.84 -14.99 3.38
N GLU A 97 -13.70 -15.32 2.10
CA GLU A 97 -12.76 -16.26 1.54
C GLU A 97 -11.32 -15.73 1.62
N VAL A 98 -11.14 -14.41 1.47
CA VAL A 98 -9.82 -13.76 1.49
C VAL A 98 -9.57 -12.95 2.76
N ARG A 99 -10.44 -13.06 3.78
CA ARG A 99 -10.48 -12.18 4.95
C ARG A 99 -9.11 -11.98 5.61
N THR A 100 -8.40 -13.06 5.93
CA THR A 100 -7.12 -12.98 6.65
C THR A 100 -6.07 -12.19 5.87
N GLN A 101 -5.92 -12.50 4.58
CA GLN A 101 -4.95 -11.84 3.71
C GLN A 101 -5.35 -10.38 3.44
N LEU A 102 -6.65 -10.11 3.31
CA LEU A 102 -7.18 -8.77 3.17
C LEU A 102 -6.94 -7.92 4.42
N GLU A 103 -7.13 -8.48 5.62
CA GLU A 103 -6.82 -7.81 6.89
C GLU A 103 -5.32 -7.52 7.00
N MET A 104 -4.46 -8.48 6.69
CA MET A 104 -3.00 -8.26 6.68
C MET A 104 -2.61 -7.14 5.72
N PHE A 105 -3.08 -7.20 4.47
CA PHE A 105 -2.85 -6.16 3.47
C PHE A 105 -3.30 -4.78 3.96
N ASN A 106 -4.52 -4.68 4.50
CA ASN A 106 -5.06 -3.41 4.98
C ASN A 106 -4.29 -2.86 6.18
N ASN A 107 -3.78 -3.72 7.07
CA ASN A 107 -2.92 -3.29 8.17
C ASN A 107 -1.63 -2.67 7.65
N GLU A 108 -0.94 -3.31 6.71
CA GLU A 108 0.31 -2.78 6.14
C GLU A 108 0.07 -1.45 5.39
N VAL A 109 -1.05 -1.33 4.68
CA VAL A 109 -1.44 -0.06 4.03
C VAL A 109 -1.71 1.04 5.05
N ASN A 110 -2.31 0.71 6.20
CA ASN A 110 -2.52 1.66 7.28
C ASN A 110 -1.19 2.10 7.91
N ASP A 111 -0.28 1.17 8.17
CA ASP A 111 1.06 1.48 8.69
C ASP A 111 1.83 2.39 7.72
N LEU A 112 1.74 2.11 6.41
CA LEU A 112 2.29 2.99 5.38
C LEU A 112 1.66 4.38 5.41
N ARG A 113 0.34 4.48 5.64
CA ARG A 113 -0.38 5.75 5.76
C ARG A 113 0.10 6.54 6.97
N GLU A 114 0.30 5.89 8.11
CA GLU A 114 0.82 6.52 9.32
C GLU A 114 2.23 7.09 9.11
N ILE A 115 3.18 6.27 8.64
CA ILE A 115 4.57 6.73 8.46
C ILE A 115 4.70 7.76 7.34
N THR A 116 3.85 7.70 6.31
CA THR A 116 3.79 8.71 5.25
C THR A 116 3.25 10.05 5.78
N ASN A 117 2.26 10.02 6.68
CA ASN A 117 1.78 11.22 7.34
C ASN A 117 2.86 11.86 8.22
N ASP A 118 3.66 11.05 8.91
CA ASP A 118 4.81 11.54 9.67
C ASP A 118 5.89 12.16 8.78
N LEU A 119 6.22 11.55 7.65
CA LEU A 119 7.11 12.16 6.66
C LEU A 119 6.56 13.51 6.17
N SER A 120 5.28 13.55 5.82
CA SER A 120 4.61 14.77 5.38
C SER A 120 4.72 15.87 6.43
N ARG A 121 4.44 15.55 7.70
CA ARG A 121 4.46 16.51 8.81
C ARG A 121 5.87 16.99 9.18
N TYR A 122 6.83 16.08 9.29
CA TYR A 122 8.13 16.39 9.90
C TYR A 122 9.25 16.67 8.90
N LYS A 123 9.07 16.30 7.62
CA LYS A 123 10.10 16.45 6.58
C LYS A 123 9.65 17.30 5.39
N VAL A 124 8.37 17.24 5.00
CA VAL A 124 7.85 17.97 3.83
C VAL A 124 7.27 19.32 4.26
N ASN A 125 6.27 19.31 5.13
CA ASN A 125 5.56 20.48 5.63
C ASN A 125 6.18 21.02 6.91
N ARG A 126 7.52 21.05 7.00
CA ARG A 126 8.17 21.87 8.04
C ARG A 126 7.81 23.32 7.74
N ASN A 127 6.71 23.80 8.32
CA ASN A 127 6.48 25.22 8.49
C ASN A 127 7.77 25.80 9.04
N GLU A 128 8.19 26.92 8.46
CA GLU A 128 9.36 27.71 8.84
C GLU A 128 9.31 28.21 10.31
N ASP A 129 8.24 27.87 11.05
CA ASP A 129 7.97 28.26 12.45
C ASP A 129 8.99 27.74 13.48
N TYR A 130 9.84 26.76 13.15
CA TYR A 130 10.89 26.34 14.09
C TYR A 130 12.04 27.36 14.20
N ASN A 131 12.25 28.21 13.18
CA ASN A 131 13.27 29.27 13.24
C ASN A 131 12.77 30.56 13.90
N SER A 132 11.45 30.74 14.09
CA SER A 132 10.89 31.87 14.85
C SER A 132 10.80 31.61 16.36
N LEU A 133 11.01 30.37 16.82
CA LEU A 133 10.95 29.98 18.23
C LEU A 133 12.28 30.16 18.99
N PHE A 134 13.38 30.47 18.30
CA PHE A 134 14.72 30.62 18.89
C PHE A 134 15.42 31.94 18.50
N ASN A 135 14.71 32.86 17.83
CA ASN A 135 15.17 34.22 17.61
C ASN A 135 14.38 35.17 18.53
N ASP A 136 14.72 35.16 19.81
CA ASP A 136 14.48 36.24 20.78
C ASP A 136 15.78 36.45 21.58
#